data_AF-A0A4W5RH93-F1
#
_entry.id   AF-A0A4W5RH93-F1
#
_cell.length_a   1.000
_cell.length_b   1.000
_cell.length_c   1.000
_cell.angle_alpha   90.00
_cell.angle_beta   90.00
_cell.angle_gamma   90.00
#
_symmetry.space_group_name_H-M   'P 1'
#
loop_
_entity.id
_entity.type
_entity.pdbx_description
1 polymer ?
#
loop_
_entity_poly.entity_id
_entity_poly.type
_entity_poly.pdbx_seq_one_letter_code
_entity_poly.pdbx_strand_id
1 'polypeptide(L)'
;MNLQECIGLQGHFVGTACGHHGPYTPDVLFWSAILFFATVFMSAFLKECKTSRYFPTRVRSMISDFAVFITIVFMVMLDFLIGIPSQKLQVPSNFKPTRDDRGWLINPIGRNPWWTVLAASIPALLCTILIFMDQQITAVIINRKEHKLLKGCGYHLDLLMVGVMLAVCSIMGLPWFQRLTGLVIFLLMGLSVFMTGALQFIPMPVLYGVFLYMGASSLRGIQFFDRLKLFGMPAKHQPDFIYLRHVPLRKVHLFTITQLTCLALLWIIKTSKAAIVFPMMVLALVFIRKLLDLCFTKRELSYLDDIMPESKKKQLHDASKNVDVEVLHLFTVWLQYALIL
;
A
#
# COMPACT_ATOMS: atom_id res chain seq x y z
N MET A 1 -5.66 -47.03 16.51
CA MET A 1 -4.79 -45.94 17.00
C MET A 1 -5.41 -44.64 16.55
N ASN A 2 -6.10 -43.94 17.44
CA ASN A 2 -6.74 -42.66 17.11
C ASN A 2 -5.68 -41.57 16.89
N LEU A 3 -5.99 -40.53 16.12
CA LEU A 3 -5.07 -39.40 15.86
C LEU A 3 -4.49 -38.81 17.16
N GLN A 4 -5.31 -38.72 18.21
CA GLN A 4 -4.91 -38.27 19.54
C GLN A 4 -3.92 -39.22 20.23
N GLU A 5 -4.06 -40.54 20.08
CA GLU A 5 -3.10 -41.50 20.64
C GLU A 5 -1.76 -41.43 19.91
N CYS A 6 -1.76 -41.24 18.59
CA CYS A 6 -0.54 -41.10 17.79
C CYS A 6 0.25 -39.83 18.17
N ILE A 7 -0.45 -38.70 18.35
CA ILE A 7 0.16 -37.45 18.81
C ILE A 7 0.67 -37.57 20.26
N GLY A 8 -0.09 -38.24 21.13
CA GLY A 8 0.31 -38.49 22.52
C GLY A 8 1.56 -39.37 22.66
N LEU A 9 1.82 -40.24 21.68
CA LEU A 9 2.98 -41.13 21.63
C LEU A 9 4.14 -40.56 20.80
N GLN A 10 4.10 -39.28 20.40
CA GLN A 10 5.09 -38.63 19.52
C GLN A 10 5.34 -39.42 18.21
N GLY A 11 4.31 -40.07 17.68
CA GLY A 11 4.41 -40.82 16.43
C GLY A 11 4.63 -39.88 15.23
N HIS A 12 5.52 -40.27 14.33
CA HIS A 12 5.67 -39.60 13.03
C HIS A 12 4.71 -40.21 12.01
N PHE A 13 3.96 -39.37 11.31
CA PHE A 13 3.08 -39.83 10.24
C PHE A 13 3.92 -40.24 9.02
N VAL A 14 3.77 -41.49 8.58
CA VAL A 14 4.45 -42.04 7.39
C VAL A 14 3.38 -42.43 6.36
N GLY A 15 3.53 -41.94 5.12
CA GLY A 15 2.63 -42.26 4.01
C GLY A 15 2.41 -41.07 3.06
N THR A 16 2.01 -41.35 1.82
CA THR A 16 1.74 -40.32 0.79
C THR A 16 0.51 -39.44 1.10
N ALA A 17 -0.34 -39.88 2.04
CA ALA A 17 -1.53 -39.17 2.50
C ALA A 17 -1.34 -38.39 3.82
N CYS A 18 -0.12 -38.36 4.36
CA CYS A 18 0.21 -37.72 5.64
C CYS A 18 1.15 -36.53 5.41
N GLY A 19 0.75 -35.33 5.85
CA GLY A 19 1.61 -34.16 5.84
C GLY A 19 2.47 -34.05 7.11
N HIS A 20 3.48 -33.17 7.10
CA HIS A 20 4.40 -32.93 8.23
C HIS A 20 3.70 -32.47 9.53
N HIS A 21 2.44 -32.02 9.46
CA HIS A 21 1.67 -31.49 10.60
C HIS A 21 0.32 -32.19 10.84
N GLY A 22 0.05 -33.33 10.19
CA GLY A 22 -1.19 -34.10 10.40
C GLY A 22 -1.72 -34.80 9.13
N PRO A 23 -2.87 -35.51 9.24
CA PRO A 23 -3.52 -36.16 8.10
C PRO A 23 -3.96 -35.11 7.06
N TYR A 24 -3.77 -35.43 5.78
CA TYR A 24 -4.15 -34.55 4.67
C TYR A 24 -5.68 -34.42 4.61
N THR A 25 -6.22 -33.26 5.00
CA THR A 25 -7.64 -32.93 4.85
C THR A 25 -7.87 -32.21 3.52
N PRO A 26 -8.44 -32.86 2.50
CA PRO A 26 -8.60 -32.28 1.16
C PRO A 26 -9.53 -31.06 1.13
N ASP A 27 -10.45 -30.95 2.09
CA ASP A 27 -11.53 -29.95 2.09
C ASP A 27 -11.07 -28.53 2.48
N VAL A 28 -9.90 -28.40 3.10
CA VAL A 28 -9.41 -27.11 3.62
C VAL A 28 -9.09 -26.12 2.50
N LEU A 29 -8.51 -26.60 1.39
CA LEU A 29 -8.20 -25.75 0.23
C LEU A 29 -9.49 -25.23 -0.40
N PHE A 30 -10.46 -26.14 -0.62
CA PHE A 30 -11.73 -25.81 -1.23
C PHE A 30 -12.52 -24.81 -0.37
N TRP A 31 -12.58 -25.06 0.94
CA TRP A 31 -13.21 -24.14 1.89
C TRP A 31 -12.53 -22.77 1.94
N SER A 32 -11.19 -22.73 1.93
CA SER A 32 -10.42 -21.49 1.88
C SER A 32 -10.67 -20.69 0.60
N ALA A 33 -10.79 -21.37 -0.55
CA ALA A 33 -11.13 -20.73 -1.81
C ALA A 33 -12.55 -20.15 -1.80
N ILE A 34 -13.52 -20.88 -1.23
CA ILE A 34 -14.89 -20.39 -1.05
C ILE A 34 -14.89 -19.12 -0.19
N LEU A 35 -14.25 -19.16 0.98
CA LEU A 35 -14.16 -18.00 1.88
C LEU A 35 -13.51 -16.80 1.18
N PHE A 36 -12.45 -17.03 0.42
CA PHE A 36 -11.76 -15.98 -0.33
C PHE A 36 -12.67 -15.29 -1.35
N PHE A 37 -13.26 -16.06 -2.28
CA PHE A 37 -14.11 -15.48 -3.33
C PHE A 37 -15.42 -14.92 -2.78
N ALA A 38 -16.03 -15.58 -1.79
CA ALA A 38 -17.25 -15.10 -1.13
C ALA A 38 -16.99 -13.77 -0.42
N THR A 39 -15.84 -13.59 0.22
CA THR A 39 -15.47 -12.32 0.88
C THR A 39 -15.34 -11.18 -0.12
N VAL A 40 -14.72 -11.42 -1.27
CA VAL A 40 -14.59 -10.43 -2.35
C VAL A 40 -15.96 -10.05 -2.89
N PHE A 41 -16.80 -11.05 -3.20
CA PHE A 41 -18.14 -10.85 -3.74
C PHE A 41 -19.03 -10.09 -2.75
N MET A 42 -19.08 -10.51 -1.48
CA MET A 42 -19.87 -9.87 -0.44
C MET A 42 -19.43 -8.42 -0.20
N SER A 43 -18.11 -8.16 -0.13
CA SER A 43 -17.57 -6.80 0.03
C SER A 43 -17.92 -5.90 -1.16
N ALA A 44 -17.89 -6.43 -2.39
CA ALA A 44 -18.30 -5.71 -3.57
C ALA A 44 -19.81 -5.40 -3.56
N PHE A 45 -20.64 -6.41 -3.27
CA PHE A 45 -22.09 -6.27 -3.21
C PHE A 45 -22.54 -5.24 -2.15
N LEU A 46 -22.03 -5.35 -0.91
CA LEU A 46 -22.35 -4.41 0.17
C LEU A 46 -21.88 -2.98 -0.13
N LYS A 47 -20.82 -2.80 -0.95
CA LYS A 47 -20.41 -1.47 -1.40
C LYS A 47 -21.28 -0.94 -2.54
N GLU A 48 -21.69 -1.79 -3.47
CA GLU A 48 -22.61 -1.45 -4.56
C GLU A 48 -24.02 -1.16 -4.06
N CYS A 49 -24.39 -1.63 -2.86
CA CYS A 49 -25.56 -1.14 -2.15
C CYS A 49 -25.58 0.39 -2.06
N LYS A 50 -24.41 1.08 -2.06
CA LYS A 50 -24.33 2.55 -2.09
C LYS A 50 -24.98 3.17 -3.32
N THR A 51 -25.09 2.54 -4.47
CA THR A 51 -25.76 3.14 -5.64
C THR A 51 -27.15 2.59 -5.86
N SER A 52 -27.52 1.54 -5.11
CA SER A 52 -28.81 0.89 -5.22
C SER A 52 -29.97 1.76 -4.72
N ARG A 53 -31.13 1.62 -5.38
CA ARG A 53 -32.36 2.38 -5.09
C ARG A 53 -33.25 1.70 -4.04
N TYR A 54 -32.93 0.49 -3.61
CA TYR A 54 -33.81 -0.30 -2.73
C TYR A 54 -33.89 0.20 -1.28
N PHE A 55 -32.91 0.98 -0.78
CA PHE A 55 -32.83 1.38 0.63
C PHE A 55 -32.84 2.90 0.85
N PRO A 56 -33.32 3.39 2.02
CA PRO A 56 -33.24 4.81 2.37
C PRO A 56 -31.79 5.28 2.49
N THR A 57 -31.55 6.55 2.20
CA THR A 57 -30.20 7.14 2.05
C THR A 57 -29.29 6.96 3.26
N ARG A 58 -29.82 7.08 4.48
CA ARG A 58 -29.04 6.86 5.72
C ARG A 58 -28.55 5.43 5.87
N VAL A 59 -29.45 4.45 5.69
CA VAL A 59 -29.12 3.01 5.83
C VAL A 59 -28.11 2.60 4.77
N ARG A 60 -28.31 3.05 3.53
CA ARG A 60 -27.39 2.79 2.42
C ARG A 60 -25.96 3.32 2.67
N SER A 61 -25.83 4.51 3.25
CA SER A 61 -24.49 5.05 3.59
C SER A 61 -23.83 4.22 4.69
N MET A 62 -24.57 3.94 5.78
CA MET A 62 -24.07 3.14 6.90
C MET A 62 -23.58 1.76 6.44
N ILE A 63 -24.38 1.03 5.68
CA ILE A 63 -24.01 -0.32 5.18
C ILE A 63 -22.77 -0.25 4.29
N SER A 64 -22.68 0.72 3.38
CA SER A 64 -21.51 0.87 2.51
C SER A 64 -20.23 1.25 3.27
N ASP A 65 -20.34 2.07 4.30
CA ASP A 65 -19.17 2.56 5.05
C ASP A 65 -18.60 1.46 5.96
N PHE A 66 -19.46 0.60 6.54
CA PHE A 66 -19.07 -0.57 7.33
C PHE A 66 -19.01 -1.89 6.54
N ALA A 67 -19.18 -1.86 5.21
CA ALA A 67 -19.32 -3.05 4.36
C ALA A 67 -18.24 -4.11 4.61
N VAL A 68 -16.96 -3.70 4.61
CA VAL A 68 -15.82 -4.61 4.82
C VAL A 68 -15.86 -5.25 6.21
N PHE A 69 -16.17 -4.46 7.24
CA PHE A 69 -16.26 -4.95 8.61
C PHE A 69 -17.39 -5.98 8.77
N ILE A 70 -18.58 -5.66 8.23
CA ILE A 70 -19.73 -6.58 8.23
C ILE A 70 -19.38 -7.88 7.50
N THR A 71 -18.70 -7.80 6.35
CA THR A 71 -18.26 -9.01 5.62
C THR A 71 -17.32 -9.87 6.45
N ILE A 72 -16.32 -9.29 7.14
CA ILE A 72 -15.38 -10.06 7.97
C ILE A 72 -16.15 -10.80 9.07
N VAL A 73 -17.01 -10.09 9.81
CA VAL A 73 -17.81 -10.70 10.89
C VAL A 73 -18.70 -11.83 10.37
N PHE A 74 -19.37 -11.62 9.24
CA PHE A 74 -20.23 -12.63 8.63
C PHE A 74 -19.44 -13.86 8.16
N MET A 75 -18.30 -13.68 7.49
CA MET A 75 -17.48 -14.79 7.00
C MET A 75 -16.81 -15.57 8.14
N VAL A 76 -16.42 -14.89 9.22
CA VAL A 76 -15.94 -15.54 10.46
C VAL A 76 -17.05 -16.36 11.10
N MET A 77 -18.27 -15.84 11.13
CA MET A 77 -19.42 -16.58 11.67
C MET A 77 -19.76 -17.82 10.84
N LEU A 78 -19.68 -17.74 9.51
CA LEU A 78 -19.82 -18.91 8.64
C LEU A 78 -18.72 -19.95 8.84
N ASP A 79 -17.46 -19.52 8.96
CA ASP A 79 -16.33 -20.42 9.25
C ASP A 79 -16.52 -21.14 10.60
N PHE A 80 -17.02 -20.42 11.60
CA PHE A 80 -17.35 -21.00 12.91
C PHE A 80 -18.48 -22.03 12.84
N LEU A 81 -19.54 -21.76 12.06
CA LEU A 81 -20.67 -22.68 11.91
C LEU A 81 -20.30 -23.96 11.14
N ILE A 82 -19.40 -23.85 10.16
CA ILE A 82 -19.01 -24.97 9.29
C ILE A 82 -17.89 -25.82 9.93
N GLY A 83 -17.07 -25.24 10.81
CA GLY A 83 -16.17 -25.99 11.68
C GLY A 83 -15.00 -26.68 10.98
N ILE A 84 -14.74 -26.38 9.71
CA ILE A 84 -13.58 -26.89 8.95
C ILE A 84 -12.30 -26.20 9.46
N PRO A 85 -11.18 -26.92 9.63
CA PRO A 85 -9.93 -26.34 10.13
C PRO A 85 -9.28 -25.38 9.11
N SER A 86 -9.73 -24.12 9.10
CA SER A 86 -9.15 -23.03 8.32
C SER A 86 -7.87 -22.49 8.96
N GLN A 87 -6.97 -21.92 8.15
CA GLN A 87 -5.77 -21.23 8.67
C GLN A 87 -6.18 -19.91 9.32
N LYS A 88 -6.07 -19.86 10.65
CA LYS A 88 -6.46 -18.71 11.48
C LYS A 88 -5.30 -17.74 11.74
N LEU A 89 -5.63 -16.49 12.04
CA LEU A 89 -4.65 -15.47 12.41
C LEU A 89 -3.94 -15.85 13.71
N GLN A 90 -2.61 -16.02 13.66
CA GLN A 90 -1.79 -16.29 14.83
C GLN A 90 -1.31 -14.98 15.43
N VAL A 91 -1.85 -14.62 16.60
CA VAL A 91 -1.43 -13.44 17.37
C VAL A 91 -0.75 -13.90 18.66
N PRO A 92 0.47 -13.43 18.98
CA PRO A 92 1.11 -13.75 20.24
C PRO A 92 0.34 -13.14 21.41
N SER A 93 0.08 -13.92 22.45
CA SER A 93 -0.66 -13.49 23.63
C SER A 93 0.17 -12.66 24.63
N ASN A 94 1.47 -12.51 24.39
CA ASN A 94 2.39 -11.80 25.27
C ASN A 94 3.20 -10.77 24.48
N PHE A 95 3.34 -9.57 25.03
CA PHE A 95 4.28 -8.58 24.53
C PHE A 95 5.70 -9.04 24.81
N LYS A 96 6.38 -9.53 23.77
CA LYS A 96 7.80 -9.83 23.82
C LYS A 96 8.56 -8.95 22.82
N PRO A 97 9.72 -8.40 23.19
CA PRO A 97 10.62 -7.77 22.23
C PRO A 97 11.06 -8.79 21.18
N THR A 98 11.45 -8.32 19.98
CA THR A 98 11.88 -9.18 18.85
C THR A 98 13.05 -10.11 19.21
N ARG A 99 13.78 -9.82 20.28
CA ARG A 99 14.81 -10.67 20.86
C ARG A 99 14.65 -10.66 22.38
N ASP A 100 14.61 -11.84 22.99
CA ASP A 100 14.42 -12.00 24.44
C ASP A 100 15.56 -11.36 25.27
N ASP A 101 16.76 -11.21 24.70
CA ASP A 101 17.93 -10.58 25.34
C ASP A 101 17.96 -9.04 25.29
N ARG A 102 16.89 -8.38 24.83
CA ARG A 102 16.86 -6.92 24.59
C ARG A 102 15.81 -6.25 25.46
N GLY A 103 16.21 -5.19 26.16
CA GLY A 103 15.25 -4.24 26.75
C GLY A 103 14.54 -3.41 25.67
N TRP A 104 13.46 -2.72 26.06
CA TRP A 104 12.72 -1.82 25.15
C TRP A 104 13.51 -0.59 24.69
N LEU A 105 14.55 -0.20 25.44
CA LEU A 105 15.45 0.90 25.10
C LEU A 105 16.77 0.36 24.56
N ILE A 106 17.25 0.95 23.47
CA ILE A 106 18.43 0.46 22.76
C ILE A 106 19.65 1.28 23.08
N ASN A 107 20.64 0.59 23.63
CA ASN A 107 21.96 1.18 23.85
C ASN A 107 22.63 1.42 22.49
N PRO A 108 23.01 2.67 22.15
CA PRO A 108 23.57 3.01 20.84
C PRO A 108 24.94 2.40 20.57
N ILE A 109 25.71 2.09 21.60
CA ILE A 109 27.10 1.59 21.47
C ILE A 109 27.22 0.08 21.75
N GLY A 110 26.23 -0.52 22.42
CA GLY A 110 26.10 -1.97 22.59
C GLY A 110 27.42 -2.72 22.82
N ARG A 111 27.61 -3.82 22.06
CA ARG A 111 28.80 -4.69 22.05
C ARG A 111 29.64 -4.50 20.79
N ASN A 112 29.35 -3.47 19.98
CA ASN A 112 29.95 -3.24 18.68
C ASN A 112 31.12 -2.25 18.77
N PRO A 113 32.14 -2.36 17.90
CA PRO A 113 33.23 -1.39 17.86
C PRO A 113 32.73 0.00 17.45
N TRP A 114 33.33 1.05 17.97
CA TRP A 114 32.91 2.44 17.77
C TRP A 114 32.84 2.87 16.30
N TRP A 115 33.70 2.30 15.45
CA TRP A 115 33.70 2.51 14.00
C TRP A 115 32.36 2.17 13.31
N THR A 116 31.55 1.29 13.90
CA THR A 116 30.23 0.93 13.36
C THR A 116 29.25 2.10 13.39
N VAL A 117 29.39 3.04 14.33
CA VAL A 117 28.56 4.25 14.40
C VAL A 117 28.85 5.16 13.20
N LEU A 118 30.13 5.31 12.85
CA LEU A 118 30.54 6.07 11.67
C LEU A 118 30.11 5.38 10.37
N ALA A 119 30.31 4.06 10.27
CA ALA A 119 29.87 3.29 9.10
C ALA A 119 28.34 3.32 8.93
N ALA A 120 27.56 3.39 10.01
CA ALA A 120 26.10 3.46 9.99
C ALA A 120 25.56 4.81 9.47
N SER A 121 26.39 5.86 9.39
CA SER A 121 25.98 7.15 8.80
C SER A 121 25.59 7.03 7.33
N ILE A 122 26.29 6.18 6.56
CA ILE A 122 26.04 5.96 5.14
C ILE A 122 24.64 5.34 4.89
N PRO A 123 24.26 4.20 5.51
CA PRO A 123 22.92 3.66 5.35
C PRO A 123 21.85 4.55 5.99
N ALA A 124 22.14 5.27 7.08
CA ALA A 124 21.20 6.21 7.68
C ALA A 124 20.86 7.38 6.73
N LEU A 125 21.85 7.89 6.00
CA LEU A 125 21.67 8.92 4.96
C LEU A 125 20.74 8.39 3.85
N LEU A 126 21.03 7.19 3.31
CA LEU A 126 20.21 6.54 2.29
C LEU A 126 18.77 6.32 2.77
N CYS A 127 18.58 5.86 4.01
CA CYS A 127 17.27 5.67 4.62
C CYS A 127 16.50 6.99 4.79
N THR A 128 17.17 8.06 5.20
CA THR A 128 16.54 9.38 5.33
C THR A 128 16.02 9.89 4.00
N ILE A 129 16.78 9.68 2.92
CA ILE A 129 16.37 10.05 1.56
C ILE A 129 15.17 9.23 1.09
N LEU A 130 15.20 7.91 1.33
CA LEU A 130 14.09 7.02 1.02
C LEU A 130 12.80 7.48 1.70
N ILE A 131 12.86 7.81 2.98
CA ILE A 131 11.71 8.26 3.77
C ILE A 131 11.22 9.62 3.31
N PHE A 132 12.12 10.56 3.03
CA PHE A 132 11.77 11.87 2.50
C PHE A 132 11.04 11.74 1.16
N MET A 133 11.57 10.96 0.22
CA MET A 133 10.97 10.80 -1.11
C MET A 133 9.61 10.10 -1.05
N ASP A 134 9.48 9.05 -0.23
CA ASP A 134 8.20 8.37 -0.05
C ASP A 134 7.14 9.26 0.62
N GLN A 135 7.56 10.08 1.60
CA GLN A 135 6.68 11.06 2.24
C GLN A 135 6.19 12.11 1.23
N GLN A 136 7.09 12.67 0.42
CA GLN A 136 6.74 13.71 -0.54
C GLN A 136 5.86 13.18 -1.68
N ILE A 137 6.16 12.00 -2.23
CA ILE A 137 5.33 11.37 -3.26
C ILE A 137 3.92 11.10 -2.69
N THR A 138 3.84 10.54 -1.49
CA THR A 138 2.53 10.23 -0.89
C THR A 138 1.76 11.50 -0.53
N ALA A 139 2.43 12.52 0.00
CA ALA A 139 1.80 13.80 0.33
C ALA A 139 1.24 14.47 -0.92
N VAL A 140 1.96 14.46 -2.04
CA VAL A 140 1.46 14.99 -3.32
C VAL A 140 0.26 14.21 -3.84
N ILE A 141 0.27 12.88 -3.73
CA ILE A 141 -0.86 12.03 -4.15
C ILE A 141 -2.11 12.29 -3.31
N ILE A 142 -1.98 12.37 -1.98
CA ILE A 142 -3.11 12.61 -1.06
C ILE A 142 -3.66 14.01 -1.25
N ASN A 143 -2.79 15.00 -1.45
CA ASN A 143 -3.20 16.39 -1.70
C ASN A 143 -3.63 16.65 -3.15
N ARG A 144 -3.91 15.58 -3.92
CA ARG A 144 -4.48 15.71 -5.25
C ARG A 144 -5.85 16.39 -5.17
N LYS A 145 -6.05 17.39 -6.03
CA LYS A 145 -7.24 18.27 -6.02
C LYS A 145 -8.56 17.53 -6.25
N GLU A 146 -8.52 16.34 -6.83
CA GLU A 146 -9.69 15.46 -6.99
C GLU A 146 -10.34 15.10 -5.65
N HIS A 147 -9.56 15.03 -4.58
CA HIS A 147 -10.06 14.74 -3.24
C HIS A 147 -10.80 15.93 -2.61
N LYS A 148 -10.84 17.10 -3.27
CA LYS A 148 -11.59 18.30 -2.86
C LYS A 148 -11.38 18.68 -1.38
N LEU A 149 -10.13 18.60 -0.94
CA LEU A 149 -9.75 18.93 0.44
C LEU A 149 -9.95 20.43 0.70
N LEU A 150 -10.57 20.76 1.83
CA LEU A 150 -10.94 22.12 2.21
C LEU A 150 -9.84 22.87 2.99
N LYS A 151 -8.81 22.16 3.46
CA LYS A 151 -7.71 22.71 4.27
C LYS A 151 -6.39 22.73 3.47
N GLY A 152 -5.51 23.67 3.80
CA GLY A 152 -4.19 23.80 3.18
C GLY A 152 -3.26 22.63 3.51
N CYS A 153 -2.19 22.47 2.71
CA CYS A 153 -1.19 21.42 2.91
C CYS A 153 -0.07 21.89 3.86
N GLY A 154 0.39 21.00 4.75
CA GLY A 154 1.48 21.25 5.69
C GLY A 154 2.69 20.33 5.48
N TYR A 155 3.38 20.43 4.34
CA TYR A 155 4.51 19.55 4.00
C TYR A 155 5.66 19.59 5.03
N HIS A 156 6.04 20.78 5.50
CA HIS A 156 7.15 20.92 6.47
C HIS A 156 6.80 20.37 7.85
N LEU A 157 5.56 20.59 8.30
CA LEU A 157 5.09 20.09 9.60
C LEU A 157 4.98 18.56 9.59
N ASP A 158 4.54 18.00 8.46
CA ASP A 158 4.50 16.56 8.23
C ASP A 158 5.90 15.95 8.25
N LEU A 159 6.88 16.58 7.58
CA LEU A 159 8.28 16.15 7.62
C LEU A 159 8.88 16.19 9.03
N LEU A 160 8.62 17.26 9.80
CA LEU A 160 9.07 17.38 11.19
C LEU A 160 8.48 16.26 12.05
N MET A 161 7.18 15.99 11.90
CA MET A 161 6.49 14.96 12.68
C MET A 161 7.02 13.56 12.37
N VAL A 162 7.29 13.25 11.10
CA VAL A 162 7.92 12.00 10.69
C VAL A 162 9.33 11.89 11.27
N GLY A 163 10.12 12.96 11.26
CA GLY A 163 11.46 12.99 11.85
C GLY A 163 11.46 12.69 13.37
N VAL A 164 10.55 13.32 14.12
CA VAL A 164 10.39 13.06 15.57
C VAL A 164 9.98 11.61 15.81
N MET A 165 9.01 11.10 15.05
CA MET A 165 8.53 9.71 15.20
C MET A 165 9.61 8.70 14.83
N LEU A 166 10.42 8.96 13.79
CA LEU A 166 11.57 8.15 13.41
C LEU A 166 12.61 8.10 14.53
N ALA A 167 12.92 9.24 15.15
CA ALA A 167 13.86 9.30 16.28
C ALA A 167 13.37 8.43 17.45
N VAL A 168 12.11 8.58 17.86
CA VAL A 168 11.49 7.79 18.94
C VAL A 168 11.48 6.29 18.59
N CYS A 169 11.06 5.92 17.38
CA CYS A 169 11.03 4.51 16.95
C CYS A 169 12.43 3.90 16.86
N SER A 170 13.44 4.67 16.48
CA SER A 170 14.84 4.22 16.41
C SER A 170 15.42 3.95 17.80
N ILE A 171 15.09 4.80 18.77
CA ILE A 171 15.51 4.66 20.18
C ILE A 171 14.83 3.43 20.83
N MET A 172 13.57 3.18 20.49
CA MET A 172 12.79 2.04 21.00
C MET A 172 12.97 0.74 20.17
N GLY A 173 13.61 0.84 18.99
CA GLY A 173 13.82 -0.29 18.07
C GLY A 173 12.54 -0.83 17.45
N LEU A 174 11.53 0.02 17.37
CA LEU A 174 10.28 -0.25 16.68
C LEU A 174 10.47 -0.04 15.17
N PRO A 175 9.70 -0.73 14.32
CA PRO A 175 9.67 -0.43 12.89
C PRO A 175 9.32 1.04 12.66
N TRP A 176 9.96 1.67 11.69
CA TRP A 176 9.74 3.09 11.41
C TRP A 176 8.35 3.34 10.84
N PHE A 177 7.63 4.28 11.43
CA PHE A 177 6.33 4.74 10.95
C PHE A 177 6.48 6.09 10.24
N GLN A 178 5.79 6.26 9.12
CA GLN A 178 5.78 7.50 8.35
C GLN A 178 4.51 8.33 8.57
N ARG A 179 3.53 7.82 9.32
CA ARG A 179 2.26 8.50 9.59
C ARG A 179 1.78 8.20 11.00
N LEU A 180 1.07 9.16 11.59
CA LEU A 180 0.41 9.00 12.90
C LEU A 180 -0.57 7.81 12.92
N THR A 181 -1.20 7.50 11.80
CA THR A 181 -2.06 6.32 11.68
C THR A 181 -1.30 5.03 11.94
N GLY A 182 -0.02 4.94 11.57
CA GLY A 182 0.85 3.81 11.88
C GLY A 182 1.05 3.62 13.39
N LEU A 183 1.24 4.72 14.12
CA LEU A 183 1.32 4.70 15.58
C LEU A 183 0.00 4.25 16.21
N VAL A 184 -1.14 4.74 15.71
CA VAL A 184 -2.46 4.32 16.18
C VAL A 184 -2.69 2.83 15.90
N ILE A 185 -2.32 2.34 14.72
CA ILE A 185 -2.41 0.90 14.39
C ILE A 185 -1.52 0.08 15.34
N PHE A 186 -0.31 0.53 15.64
CA PHE A 186 0.56 -0.14 16.61
C PHE A 186 -0.03 -0.16 18.02
N LEU A 187 -0.59 0.96 18.49
CA LEU A 187 -1.30 1.04 19.75
C LEU A 187 -2.52 0.09 19.78
N LEU A 188 -3.28 0.02 18.68
CA LEU A 188 -4.42 -0.88 18.55
C LEU A 188 -4.00 -2.35 18.48
N MET A 189 -2.90 -2.69 17.82
CA MET A 189 -2.30 -4.03 17.88
C MET A 189 -1.87 -4.35 19.32
N GLY A 190 -1.32 -3.37 20.04
CA GLY A 190 -1.07 -3.44 21.47
C GLY A 190 -2.32 -3.76 22.30
N LEU A 191 -3.40 -3.01 22.07
CA LEU A 191 -4.66 -3.26 22.77
C LEU A 191 -5.29 -4.60 22.37
N SER A 192 -5.06 -5.07 21.14
CA SER A 192 -5.63 -6.30 20.61
C SER A 192 -5.13 -7.57 21.31
N VAL A 193 -3.99 -7.53 21.99
CA VAL A 193 -3.50 -8.67 22.80
C VAL A 193 -4.48 -9.01 23.93
N PHE A 194 -5.19 -8.03 24.49
CA PHE A 194 -6.27 -8.28 25.44
C PHE A 194 -7.47 -9.01 24.81
N MET A 195 -7.69 -8.81 23.51
CA MET A 195 -8.76 -9.42 22.71
C MET A 195 -8.29 -10.60 21.85
N THR A 196 -7.14 -11.20 22.18
CA THR A 196 -6.53 -12.30 21.39
C THR A 196 -7.52 -13.44 21.13
N GLY A 197 -8.38 -13.74 22.10
CA GLY A 197 -9.40 -14.78 21.96
C GLY A 197 -10.38 -14.54 20.81
N ALA A 198 -10.75 -13.30 20.50
CA ALA A 198 -11.63 -12.98 19.39
C ALA A 198 -10.89 -12.92 18.04
N LEU A 199 -9.66 -12.38 18.01
CA LEU A 199 -8.88 -12.23 16.78
C LEU A 199 -8.40 -13.57 16.19
N GLN A 200 -8.15 -14.57 17.03
CA GLN A 200 -7.75 -15.91 16.58
C GLN A 200 -8.85 -16.64 15.81
N PHE A 201 -10.12 -16.21 15.88
CA PHE A 201 -11.18 -16.81 15.07
C PHE A 201 -11.17 -16.31 13.61
N ILE A 202 -10.39 -15.29 13.28
CA ILE A 202 -10.37 -14.72 11.93
C ILE A 202 -9.54 -15.62 10.99
N PRO A 203 -10.14 -16.21 9.95
CA PRO A 203 -9.42 -17.03 8.98
C PRO A 203 -8.66 -16.13 8.00
N MET A 204 -7.41 -16.48 7.71
CA MET A 204 -6.52 -15.77 6.78
C MET A 204 -7.10 -15.64 5.36
N PRO A 205 -7.80 -16.65 4.79
CA PRO A 205 -8.45 -16.53 3.48
C PRO A 205 -9.42 -15.34 3.35
N VAL A 206 -10.15 -15.01 4.43
CA VAL A 206 -11.06 -13.85 4.46
C VAL A 206 -10.27 -12.56 4.39
N LEU A 207 -9.17 -12.44 5.14
CA LEU A 207 -8.31 -11.26 5.09
C LEU A 207 -7.69 -11.06 3.70
N TYR A 208 -7.26 -12.14 3.04
CA TYR A 208 -6.78 -12.08 1.65
C TYR A 208 -7.88 -11.61 0.68
N GLY A 209 -9.12 -12.07 0.86
CA GLY A 209 -10.26 -11.62 0.05
C GLY A 209 -10.53 -10.12 0.25
N VAL A 210 -10.51 -9.63 1.49
CA VAL A 210 -10.63 -8.20 1.80
C VAL A 210 -9.49 -7.40 1.19
N PHE A 211 -8.24 -7.86 1.29
CA PHE A 211 -7.10 -7.18 0.69
C PHE A 211 -7.20 -7.11 -0.84
N LEU A 212 -7.66 -8.19 -1.50
CA LEU A 212 -7.91 -8.17 -2.93
C LEU A 212 -8.99 -7.14 -3.29
N TYR A 213 -10.09 -7.09 -2.53
CA TYR A 213 -11.15 -6.10 -2.73
C TYR A 213 -10.64 -4.66 -2.55
N MET A 214 -9.91 -4.37 -1.49
CA MET A 214 -9.30 -3.05 -1.26
C MET A 214 -8.33 -2.68 -2.38
N GLY A 215 -7.51 -3.63 -2.84
CA GLY A 215 -6.61 -3.45 -3.98
C GLY A 215 -7.36 -3.16 -5.28
N ALA A 216 -8.42 -3.92 -5.60
CA ALA A 216 -9.23 -3.67 -6.79
C ALA A 216 -10.00 -2.34 -6.72
N SER A 217 -10.49 -1.96 -5.54
CA SER A 217 -11.20 -0.70 -5.34
C SER A 217 -10.28 0.52 -5.43
N SER A 218 -9.01 0.41 -5.02
CA SER A 218 -8.04 1.52 -5.11
C SER A 218 -7.61 1.82 -6.56
N LEU A 219 -7.74 0.85 -7.46
CA LEU A 219 -7.52 1.03 -8.90
C LEU A 219 -8.65 1.82 -9.57
N ARG A 220 -9.85 1.87 -8.98
CA ARG A 220 -10.98 2.65 -9.52
C ARG A 220 -10.73 4.15 -9.26
N GLY A 221 -10.66 4.93 -10.33
CA GLY A 221 -10.40 6.39 -10.26
C GLY A 221 -8.94 6.79 -10.55
N ILE A 222 -8.05 5.84 -10.82
CA ILE A 222 -6.74 6.15 -11.38
C ILE A 222 -6.89 6.28 -12.91
N GLN A 223 -6.60 7.46 -13.46
CA GLN A 223 -6.72 7.74 -14.89
C GLN A 223 -5.96 6.75 -15.79
N PHE A 224 -4.78 6.29 -15.35
CA PHE A 224 -4.00 5.28 -16.06
C PHE A 224 -4.84 4.01 -16.31
N PHE A 225 -5.58 3.54 -15.30
CA PHE A 225 -6.39 2.34 -15.41
C PHE A 225 -7.62 2.56 -16.29
N ASP A 226 -8.20 3.76 -16.28
CA ASP A 226 -9.31 4.12 -17.18
C ASP A 226 -8.86 4.18 -18.64
N ARG A 227 -7.65 4.68 -18.91
CA ARG A 227 -7.05 4.64 -20.26
C ARG A 227 -6.64 3.23 -20.68
N LEU A 228 -6.20 2.41 -19.74
CA LEU A 228 -5.89 1.00 -20.00
C LEU A 228 -7.17 0.23 -20.38
N LYS A 229 -8.31 0.47 -19.70
CA LYS A 229 -9.61 -0.09 -20.09
C LYS A 229 -10.04 0.35 -21.49
N LEU A 230 -9.74 1.59 -21.85
CA LEU A 230 -10.03 2.15 -23.18
C LEU A 230 -9.39 1.35 -24.31
N PHE A 231 -8.23 0.73 -24.06
CA PHE A 231 -7.56 -0.16 -25.03
C PHE A 231 -8.40 -1.42 -25.35
N GLY A 232 -9.17 -1.92 -24.38
CA GLY A 232 -10.02 -3.10 -24.54
C GLY A 232 -11.46 -2.81 -24.97
N MET A 233 -11.86 -1.54 -25.09
CA MET A 233 -13.23 -1.15 -25.48
C MET A 233 -13.32 -0.85 -26.98
N PRO A 234 -14.34 -1.37 -27.69
CA PRO A 234 -14.57 -0.98 -29.09
C PRO A 234 -14.99 0.49 -29.17
N ALA A 235 -14.52 1.21 -30.19
CA ALA A 235 -14.73 2.66 -30.36
C ALA A 235 -16.21 3.13 -30.31
N LYS A 236 -17.16 2.22 -30.55
CA LYS A 236 -18.60 2.51 -30.51
C LYS A 236 -19.19 2.63 -29.10
N HIS A 237 -18.59 1.98 -28.09
CA HIS A 237 -19.08 1.98 -26.70
C HIS A 237 -18.25 2.87 -25.79
N GLN A 238 -17.53 3.81 -26.38
CA GLN A 238 -16.54 4.61 -25.67
C GLN A 238 -17.23 5.70 -24.84
N PRO A 239 -16.93 5.82 -23.53
CA PRO A 239 -17.46 6.91 -22.72
C PRO A 239 -16.92 8.28 -23.16
N ASP A 240 -17.76 9.31 -23.02
CA ASP A 240 -17.48 10.69 -23.42
C ASP A 240 -16.48 11.39 -22.48
N PHE A 241 -15.21 11.03 -22.55
CA PHE A 241 -14.19 11.78 -21.82
C PHE A 241 -13.75 13.05 -22.58
N ILE A 242 -13.64 14.18 -21.87
CA ILE A 242 -13.26 15.51 -22.42
C ILE A 242 -11.93 15.49 -23.20
N TYR A 243 -10.99 14.62 -22.82
CA TYR A 243 -9.68 14.50 -23.48
C TYR A 243 -9.75 13.83 -24.86
N LEU A 244 -10.74 12.95 -25.11
CA LEU A 244 -10.92 12.27 -26.41
C LEU A 244 -11.38 13.20 -27.53
N ARG A 245 -11.95 14.35 -27.17
CA ARG A 245 -12.36 15.38 -28.14
C ARG A 245 -11.19 16.19 -28.69
N HIS A 246 -10.08 16.23 -27.96
CA HIS A 246 -8.93 17.10 -28.27
C HIS A 246 -7.68 16.34 -28.74
N VAL A 247 -7.56 15.03 -28.43
CA VAL A 247 -6.39 14.22 -28.78
C VAL A 247 -6.82 12.95 -29.54
N PRO A 248 -6.20 12.62 -30.70
CA PRO A 248 -6.54 11.42 -31.44
C PRO A 248 -6.18 10.14 -30.67
N LEU A 249 -7.04 9.12 -30.77
CA LEU A 249 -6.93 7.84 -30.06
C LEU A 249 -5.56 7.16 -30.17
N ARG A 250 -4.92 7.20 -31.35
CA ARG A 250 -3.59 6.60 -31.57
C ARG A 250 -2.52 7.16 -30.64
N LYS A 251 -2.58 8.46 -30.36
CA LYS A 251 -1.66 9.15 -29.45
C LYS A 251 -1.92 8.79 -27.98
N VAL A 252 -3.18 8.61 -27.61
CA VAL A 252 -3.57 8.12 -26.28
C VAL A 252 -3.05 6.71 -26.05
N HIS A 253 -3.18 5.81 -27.03
CA HIS A 253 -2.64 4.45 -26.94
C HIS A 253 -1.12 4.42 -26.83
N LEU A 254 -0.41 5.22 -27.64
CA LEU A 254 1.04 5.35 -27.55
C LEU A 254 1.48 5.78 -26.15
N PHE A 255 0.82 6.79 -25.58
CA PHE A 255 1.09 7.28 -24.22
C PHE A 255 0.86 6.18 -23.16
N THR A 256 -0.25 5.45 -23.25
CA THR A 256 -0.54 4.36 -22.30
C THR A 256 0.45 3.20 -22.40
N ILE A 257 0.94 2.88 -23.60
CA ILE A 257 1.96 1.85 -23.80
C ILE A 257 3.27 2.28 -23.14
N THR A 258 3.69 3.55 -23.32
CA THR A 258 4.88 4.08 -22.66
C THR A 258 4.75 4.01 -21.12
N GLN A 259 3.58 4.37 -20.57
CA GLN A 259 3.31 4.25 -19.13
C GLN A 259 3.34 2.78 -18.64
N LEU A 260 2.81 1.84 -19.42
CA LEU A 260 2.82 0.42 -19.09
C LEU A 260 4.25 -0.15 -19.12
N THR A 261 5.05 0.20 -20.14
CA THR A 261 6.46 -0.20 -20.24
C THR A 261 7.26 0.33 -19.07
N CYS A 262 7.03 1.59 -18.70
CA CYS A 262 7.60 2.21 -17.50
C CYS A 262 7.23 1.43 -16.23
N LEU A 263 5.95 1.08 -16.04
CA LEU A 263 5.49 0.30 -14.89
C LEU A 263 6.12 -1.12 -14.85
N ALA A 264 6.24 -1.79 -15.99
CA ALA A 264 6.86 -3.11 -16.08
C ALA A 264 8.36 -3.05 -15.74
N LEU A 265 9.07 -2.03 -16.19
CA LEU A 265 10.48 -1.80 -15.85
C LEU A 265 10.65 -1.58 -14.34
N LEU A 266 9.79 -0.78 -13.72
CA LEU A 266 9.76 -0.60 -12.26
C LEU A 266 9.49 -1.92 -11.53
N TRP A 267 8.57 -2.75 -12.04
CA TRP A 267 8.27 -4.05 -11.46
C TRP A 267 9.50 -4.96 -11.46
N ILE A 268 10.19 -5.08 -12.60
CA ILE A 268 11.41 -5.88 -12.73
C ILE A 268 12.48 -5.41 -11.75
N ILE A 269 12.73 -4.10 -11.68
CA ILE A 269 13.73 -3.54 -10.76
C ILE A 269 13.32 -3.78 -9.30
N LYS A 270 12.04 -3.64 -8.97
CA LYS A 270 11.52 -3.90 -7.61
C LYS A 270 11.69 -5.34 -7.16
N THR A 271 11.59 -6.32 -8.07
CA THR A 271 11.83 -7.74 -7.74
C THR A 271 13.31 -8.04 -7.48
N SER A 272 14.21 -7.14 -7.87
CA SER A 272 15.64 -7.28 -7.62
C SER A 272 16.05 -6.80 -6.22
N LYS A 273 17.22 -7.25 -5.75
CA LYS A 273 17.82 -6.82 -4.47
C LYS A 273 18.17 -5.33 -4.43
N ALA A 274 18.12 -4.66 -5.58
CA ALA A 274 18.37 -3.22 -5.75
C ALA A 274 17.19 -2.32 -5.30
N ALA A 275 16.15 -2.86 -4.65
CA ALA A 275 14.99 -2.08 -4.17
C ALA A 275 15.35 -0.89 -3.25
N ILE A 276 16.53 -0.89 -2.62
CA ILE A 276 17.04 0.22 -1.79
C ILE A 276 17.30 1.49 -2.64
N VAL A 277 17.52 1.35 -3.96
CA VAL A 277 17.77 2.44 -4.91
C VAL A 277 16.46 3.05 -5.45
N PHE A 278 15.32 2.73 -4.84
CA PHE A 278 13.98 3.18 -5.24
C PHE A 278 13.86 4.69 -5.58
N PRO A 279 14.49 5.64 -4.84
CA PRO A 279 14.38 7.06 -5.15
C PRO A 279 15.04 7.46 -6.47
N MET A 280 16.20 6.88 -6.77
CA MET A 280 16.91 7.09 -8.04
C MET A 280 16.13 6.48 -9.22
N MET A 281 15.41 5.38 -8.97
CA MET A 281 14.52 4.78 -9.96
C MET A 281 13.33 5.67 -10.30
N VAL A 282 12.70 6.32 -9.31
CA VAL A 282 11.61 7.29 -9.56
C VAL A 282 12.12 8.51 -10.34
N LEU A 283 13.35 8.97 -10.05
CA LEU A 283 13.98 10.06 -10.81
C LEU A 283 14.16 9.69 -12.30
N ALA A 284 14.51 8.44 -12.60
CA ALA A 284 14.60 7.96 -13.97
C ALA A 284 13.25 8.05 -14.72
N LEU A 285 12.11 7.92 -14.02
CA LEU A 285 10.79 8.12 -14.62
C LEU A 285 10.53 9.58 -14.99
N VAL A 286 11.05 10.52 -14.21
CA VAL A 286 11.00 11.95 -14.54
C VAL A 286 11.81 12.23 -15.80
N PHE A 287 12.94 11.54 -15.98
CA PHE A 287 13.72 11.63 -17.22
C PHE A 287 12.97 11.05 -18.42
N ILE A 288 12.29 9.89 -18.26
CA ILE A 288 11.42 9.32 -19.30
C ILE A 288 10.28 10.29 -19.65
N ARG A 289 9.70 10.98 -18.66
CA ARG A 289 8.69 12.03 -18.89
C ARG A 289 9.26 13.17 -19.73
N LYS A 290 10.49 13.59 -19.47
CA LYS A 290 11.17 14.64 -20.24
C LYS A 290 11.54 14.20 -21.66
N LEU A 291 11.79 12.91 -21.89
CA LEU A 291 11.90 12.35 -23.23
C LEU A 291 10.56 12.32 -23.97
N LEU A 292 9.45 12.14 -23.25
CA LEU A 292 8.10 12.17 -23.83
C LEU A 292 7.72 13.56 -24.37
N ASP A 293 8.30 14.63 -23.82
CA ASP A 293 8.19 16.00 -24.37
C ASP A 293 8.79 16.15 -25.77
N LEU A 294 9.65 15.23 -26.24
CA LEU A 294 10.20 15.24 -27.61
C LEU A 294 9.21 14.70 -28.64
N CYS A 295 8.33 13.77 -28.25
CA CYS A 295 7.37 13.13 -29.16
C CYS A 295 5.98 13.78 -29.15
N PHE A 296 5.61 14.51 -28.08
CA PHE A 296 4.28 15.09 -27.91
C PHE A 296 4.33 16.62 -27.81
N THR A 297 3.33 17.29 -28.40
CA THR A 297 3.21 18.74 -28.26
C THR A 297 2.75 19.09 -26.83
N LYS A 298 3.30 20.16 -26.22
CA LYS A 298 2.96 20.60 -24.85
C LYS A 298 1.45 20.73 -24.59
N ARG A 299 0.65 21.07 -25.61
CA ARG A 299 -0.83 21.13 -25.52
C ARG A 299 -1.45 19.74 -25.38
N GLU A 300 -1.03 18.77 -26.18
CA GLU A 300 -1.53 17.39 -26.13
C GLU A 300 -1.17 16.72 -24.82
N LEU A 301 0.07 16.91 -24.36
CA LEU A 301 0.53 16.40 -23.06
C LEU A 301 -0.24 17.04 -21.90
N SER A 302 -0.54 18.34 -21.98
CA SER A 302 -1.40 19.01 -21.00
C SER A 302 -2.79 18.38 -20.92
N TYR A 303 -3.43 18.01 -22.03
CA TYR A 303 -4.73 17.32 -22.00
C TYR A 303 -4.64 15.85 -21.55
N LEU A 304 -3.48 15.21 -21.74
CA LEU A 304 -3.16 13.87 -21.26
C LEU A 304 -2.72 13.86 -19.78
N ASP A 305 -2.33 14.99 -19.20
CA ASP A 305 -1.89 15.07 -17.80
C ASP A 305 -2.85 15.89 -16.90
N ASP A 306 -3.68 16.79 -17.45
CA ASP A 306 -4.57 17.66 -16.68
C ASP A 306 -5.97 17.10 -16.44
N ILE A 307 -6.49 17.42 -15.25
CA ILE A 307 -7.88 17.27 -14.80
C ILE A 307 -8.44 18.63 -14.36
N MET A 308 -7.91 19.79 -14.83
CA MET A 308 -8.37 21.07 -14.28
C MET A 308 -8.32 22.29 -15.22
N PRO A 309 -9.33 23.20 -15.15
CA PRO A 309 -9.38 24.42 -15.95
C PRO A 309 -8.27 25.43 -15.59
N GLU A 310 -7.88 26.24 -16.58
CA GLU A 310 -6.67 27.07 -16.62
C GLU A 310 -6.50 28.09 -15.48
N SER A 311 -7.57 28.66 -14.92
CA SER A 311 -7.46 29.75 -13.94
C SER A 311 -6.82 29.33 -12.61
N LYS A 312 -7.01 28.07 -12.18
CA LYS A 312 -6.40 27.49 -10.98
C LYS A 312 -5.01 26.88 -11.24
N LYS A 313 -4.57 26.85 -12.50
CA LYS A 313 -3.25 26.35 -12.91
C LYS A 313 -2.16 27.36 -12.57
N LYS A 314 -2.41 28.65 -12.78
CA LYS A 314 -1.47 29.75 -12.48
C LYS A 314 -1.11 29.82 -10.99
N GLN A 315 -2.12 29.78 -10.12
CA GLN A 315 -1.93 29.82 -8.66
C GLN A 315 -1.17 28.61 -8.11
N LEU A 316 -1.26 27.44 -8.75
CA LEU A 316 -0.47 26.28 -8.36
C LEU A 316 0.87 26.17 -9.06
N HIS A 317 1.03 26.75 -10.23
CA HIS A 317 2.33 26.82 -10.88
C HIS A 317 3.29 27.66 -10.03
N ASP A 318 2.80 28.69 -9.35
CA ASP A 318 3.58 29.51 -8.43
C ASP A 318 3.89 28.77 -7.11
N ALA A 319 2.94 27.99 -6.58
CA ALA A 319 3.14 27.19 -5.37
C ALA A 319 4.02 25.94 -5.59
N SER A 320 3.83 25.21 -6.70
CA SER A 320 4.63 24.04 -7.09
C SER A 320 6.04 24.46 -7.48
N LYS A 321 6.21 25.57 -8.20
CA LYS A 321 7.54 26.07 -8.57
C LYS A 321 8.39 26.39 -7.35
N ASN A 322 7.81 26.86 -6.25
CA ASN A 322 8.54 27.04 -4.99
C ASN A 322 8.98 25.70 -4.39
N VAL A 323 8.12 24.67 -4.39
CA VAL A 323 8.45 23.34 -3.87
C VAL A 323 9.46 22.61 -4.77
N ASP A 324 9.28 22.65 -6.09
CA ASP A 324 10.19 22.04 -7.07
C ASP A 324 11.57 22.72 -7.03
N VAL A 325 11.61 24.05 -6.83
CA VAL A 325 12.86 24.80 -6.63
C VAL A 325 13.50 24.46 -5.28
N GLU A 326 12.74 24.33 -4.19
CA GLU A 326 13.27 23.87 -2.90
C GLU A 326 13.82 22.44 -2.97
N VAL A 327 13.11 21.52 -3.61
CA VAL A 327 13.53 20.12 -3.77
C VAL A 327 14.77 20.04 -4.65
N LEU A 328 14.82 20.76 -5.78
CA LEU A 328 15.99 20.78 -6.65
C LEU A 328 17.19 21.47 -5.97
N HIS A 329 16.95 22.51 -5.16
CA HIS A 329 18.00 23.20 -4.39
C HIS A 329 18.54 22.29 -3.28
N LEU A 330 17.69 21.64 -2.48
CA LEU A 330 18.08 20.64 -1.49
C LEU A 330 18.87 19.48 -2.12
N PHE A 331 18.44 19.02 -3.29
CA PHE A 331 19.09 17.92 -4.01
C PHE A 331 20.43 18.33 -4.64
N THR A 332 20.54 19.56 -5.15
CA THR A 332 21.80 20.10 -5.71
C THR A 332 22.81 20.35 -4.60
N VAL A 333 22.36 20.92 -3.48
CA VAL A 333 23.14 21.06 -2.25
C VAL A 333 23.62 19.69 -1.76
N TRP A 334 22.78 18.66 -1.84
CA TRP A 334 23.14 17.28 -1.47
C TRP A 334 24.16 16.64 -2.42
N LEU A 335 24.03 16.82 -3.74
CA LEU A 335 25.00 16.33 -4.73
C LEU A 335 26.37 16.98 -4.53
N GLN A 336 26.37 18.23 -4.08
CA GLN A 336 27.57 18.97 -3.74
C GLN A 336 28.20 18.48 -2.42
N TYR A 337 27.40 18.20 -1.38
CA TYR A 337 27.91 17.63 -0.13
C TYR A 337 28.34 16.16 -0.25
N ALA A 338 27.68 15.36 -1.09
CA ALA A 338 28.04 13.96 -1.35
C ALA A 338 29.26 13.80 -2.27
N LEU A 339 29.67 14.86 -3.00
CA LEU A 339 30.96 14.89 -3.72
C LEU A 339 32.12 15.38 -2.83
N ILE A 340 31.82 15.98 -1.67
CA ILE A 340 32.79 16.58 -0.74
C ILE A 340 33.13 15.62 0.43
N LEU A 341 32.30 14.60 0.66
CA LEU A 341 32.59 13.44 1.51
C LEU A 341 33.06 12.26 0.65
#